data_AF-A0A6G4V100-F1
#
_entry.id   AF-A0A6G4V100-F1
#
_cell.length_a   1.000
_cell.length_b   1.000
_cell.length_c   1.000
_cell.angle_alpha   90.00
_cell.angle_beta   90.00
_cell.angle_gamma   90.00
#
_symmetry.space_group_name_H-M   'P 1'
#
loop_
_entity.id
_entity.type
_entity.pdbx_description
1 polymer ?
#
loop_
_entity_poly.entity_id
_entity_poly.type
_entity_poly.pdbx_seq_one_letter_code
_entity_poly.pdbx_strand_id
1 'polypeptide(L)'
;MKAGIRKRLAAAAAVLSVSAALLVSAPGTGSAATTATPSLRAFGITGDGSLMATFTTDRPDRLDWVQVITGLSGDTKLLAIDHRVQNGLMYGLGEKGGIYTIKTPPQTSDVVVTKVSQLQVPLYGTNFGFDFNPAADRLRVVSDNGQNLRHNLNDHTTVEDTTLTTPPLTGPTRGVTASGYTNNDLVAATGTLLYGIDTTTDNLVLQAPANNGTLSTVGSLGFDAQPNAGLDIFSYLTNGKTTSVAAFASLTPYGASTPTLYSVNLVTGEPTPIARFPLNITSVAVTLTGS
;
A
#
# COMPACT_ATOMS: atom_id res chain seq x y z
N MET A 1 38.77 -61.11 -52.06
CA MET A 1 38.50 -60.61 -50.69
C MET A 1 37.97 -59.18 -50.77
N LYS A 2 36.86 -58.94 -50.06
CA LYS A 2 36.23 -57.64 -49.71
C LYS A 2 35.63 -56.81 -50.85
N ALA A 3 34.32 -57.01 -51.04
CA ALA A 3 33.38 -56.10 -51.67
C ALA A 3 33.11 -54.88 -50.77
N GLY A 4 32.83 -53.73 -51.38
CA GLY A 4 32.45 -52.49 -50.67
C GLY A 4 31.76 -51.51 -51.61
N ILE A 5 30.50 -51.79 -51.95
CA ILE A 5 29.58 -50.89 -52.66
C ILE A 5 29.18 -49.75 -51.72
N ARG A 6 29.30 -48.49 -52.15
CA ARG A 6 28.54 -47.37 -51.56
C ARG A 6 27.76 -46.65 -52.66
N LYS A 7 26.47 -46.97 -52.71
CA LYS A 7 25.45 -46.28 -53.50
C LYS A 7 25.16 -44.91 -52.88
N ARG A 8 24.99 -43.91 -53.75
CA ARG A 8 24.41 -42.61 -53.43
C ARG A 8 22.92 -42.79 -53.12
N LEU A 9 22.45 -42.24 -52.01
CA LEU A 9 21.04 -42.09 -51.70
C LEU A 9 20.79 -40.63 -51.31
N ALA A 10 19.96 -39.95 -52.09
CA ALA A 10 19.40 -38.66 -51.77
C ALA A 10 18.33 -38.85 -50.68
N ALA A 11 18.41 -38.07 -49.60
CA ALA A 11 17.36 -38.00 -48.60
C ALA A 11 16.41 -36.84 -48.94
N ALA A 12 15.16 -37.17 -49.24
CA ALA A 12 14.08 -36.21 -49.35
C ALA A 12 13.65 -35.76 -47.95
N ALA A 13 13.58 -34.45 -47.72
CA ALA A 13 13.03 -33.87 -46.50
C ALA A 13 11.50 -33.88 -46.59
N ALA A 14 10.85 -34.66 -45.73
CA ALA A 14 9.41 -34.58 -45.51
C ALA A 14 9.14 -33.54 -44.41
N VAL A 15 8.55 -32.40 -44.79
CA VAL A 15 8.03 -31.41 -43.83
C VAL A 15 6.66 -31.91 -43.38
N LEU A 16 6.55 -32.39 -42.14
CA LEU A 16 5.26 -32.63 -41.48
C LEU A 16 4.80 -31.32 -40.83
N SER A 17 3.87 -30.63 -41.48
CA SER A 17 3.08 -29.56 -40.88
C SER A 17 1.95 -30.16 -40.04
N VAL A 18 2.10 -30.13 -38.72
CA VAL A 18 1.00 -30.41 -37.79
C VAL A 18 0.20 -29.12 -37.63
N SER A 19 -0.96 -29.04 -38.28
CA SER A 19 -1.95 -28.00 -38.01
C SER A 19 -2.75 -28.39 -36.75
N ALA A 20 -2.38 -27.83 -35.61
CA ALA A 20 -3.21 -27.89 -34.40
C ALA A 20 -4.37 -26.89 -34.55
N ALA A 21 -5.59 -27.39 -34.74
CA ALA A 21 -6.78 -26.57 -34.68
C ALA A 21 -7.01 -26.14 -33.22
N LEU A 22 -6.73 -24.88 -32.91
CA LEU A 22 -7.15 -24.24 -31.66
C LEU A 22 -8.66 -24.04 -31.71
N LEU A 23 -9.40 -24.86 -30.97
CA LEU A 23 -10.79 -24.57 -30.62
C LEU A 23 -10.78 -23.36 -29.66
N VAL A 24 -11.13 -22.18 -30.18
CA VAL A 24 -11.46 -21.02 -29.36
C VAL A 24 -12.79 -21.32 -28.68
N SER A 25 -12.74 -21.78 -27.43
CA SER A 25 -13.91 -21.75 -26.56
C SER A 25 -14.19 -20.28 -26.22
N ALA A 26 -15.34 -19.77 -26.67
CA ALA A 26 -15.82 -18.46 -26.24
C ALA A 26 -15.88 -18.41 -24.71
N PRO A 27 -15.42 -17.33 -24.05
CA PRO A 27 -15.63 -17.18 -22.63
C PRO A 27 -17.14 -17.11 -22.38
N GLY A 28 -17.65 -18.10 -21.65
CA GLY A 28 -19.02 -18.06 -21.16
C GLY A 28 -19.20 -16.81 -20.31
N THR A 29 -20.31 -16.10 -20.51
CA THR A 29 -20.76 -15.00 -19.66
C THR A 29 -21.19 -15.54 -18.30
N GLY A 30 -20.25 -16.04 -17.52
CA GLY A 30 -20.42 -16.17 -16.09
C GLY A 30 -20.33 -14.78 -15.50
N SER A 31 -21.42 -14.24 -14.95
CA SER A 31 -21.31 -13.13 -14.01
C SER A 31 -20.35 -13.58 -12.91
N ALA A 32 -19.12 -13.07 -12.93
CA ALA A 32 -18.25 -13.18 -11.77
C ALA A 32 -19.02 -12.56 -10.61
N ALA A 33 -19.45 -13.39 -9.66
CA ALA A 33 -19.99 -12.88 -8.42
C ALA A 33 -18.90 -11.96 -7.85
N THR A 34 -19.21 -10.67 -7.70
CA THR A 34 -18.34 -9.73 -7.03
C THR A 34 -18.09 -10.30 -5.65
N THR A 35 -16.87 -10.76 -5.37
CA THR A 35 -16.48 -11.22 -4.04
C THR A 35 -16.81 -10.09 -3.08
N ALA A 36 -17.63 -10.37 -2.05
CA ALA A 36 -18.01 -9.35 -1.08
C ALA A 36 -16.75 -8.76 -0.44
N THR A 37 -16.73 -7.43 -0.29
CA THR A 37 -15.68 -6.73 0.45
C THR A 37 -15.58 -7.34 1.86
N PRO A 38 -14.39 -7.75 2.31
CA PRO A 38 -14.23 -8.30 3.65
C PRO A 38 -14.56 -7.22 4.70
N SER A 39 -15.21 -7.61 5.79
CA SER A 39 -15.47 -6.75 6.94
C SER A 39 -14.29 -6.79 7.90
N LEU A 40 -13.28 -5.96 7.66
CA LEU A 40 -12.08 -5.86 8.50
C LEU A 40 -12.14 -4.59 9.34
N ARG A 41 -11.78 -4.69 10.62
CA ARG A 41 -11.61 -3.53 11.49
C ARG A 41 -10.51 -2.62 10.94
N ALA A 42 -10.85 -1.35 10.76
CA ALA A 42 -9.92 -0.33 10.30
C ALA A 42 -10.08 0.96 11.08
N PHE A 43 -9.06 1.80 10.99
CA PHE A 43 -9.01 3.14 11.54
C PHE A 43 -8.65 4.12 10.44
N GLY A 44 -9.04 5.37 10.64
CA GLY A 44 -8.58 6.45 9.80
C GLY A 44 -8.53 7.77 10.53
N ILE A 45 -7.71 8.68 10.03
CA ILE A 45 -7.61 10.05 10.54
C ILE A 45 -8.10 11.04 9.49
N THR A 46 -8.69 12.14 9.96
CA THR A 46 -9.13 13.22 9.07
C THR A 46 -7.94 13.95 8.45
N GLY A 47 -8.12 14.57 7.28
CA GLY A 47 -7.04 15.27 6.57
C GLY A 47 -6.46 16.49 7.29
N ASP A 48 -7.14 17.02 8.30
CA ASP A 48 -6.60 18.02 9.22
C ASP A 48 -5.83 17.40 10.41
N GLY A 49 -5.80 16.08 10.51
CA GLY A 49 -5.06 15.28 11.49
C GLY A 49 -5.56 15.41 12.93
N SER A 50 -6.78 15.93 13.13
CA SER A 50 -7.32 16.26 14.46
C SER A 50 -8.29 15.21 15.01
N LEU A 51 -8.97 14.47 14.12
CA LEU A 51 -9.92 13.42 14.48
C LEU A 51 -9.41 12.07 13.99
N MET A 52 -9.76 11.04 14.74
CA MET A 52 -9.61 9.65 14.36
C MET A 52 -10.98 8.97 14.42
N ALA A 53 -11.21 8.00 13.55
CA ALA A 53 -12.41 7.18 13.52
C ALA A 53 -12.04 5.70 13.40
N THR A 54 -12.97 4.84 13.79
CA THR A 54 -12.93 3.42 13.42
C THR A 54 -14.16 3.04 12.61
N PHE A 55 -14.00 2.05 11.74
CA PHE A 55 -15.04 1.52 10.87
C PHE A 55 -14.68 0.08 10.48
N THR A 56 -15.53 -0.52 9.66
CA THR A 56 -15.25 -1.80 9.00
C THR A 56 -15.10 -1.56 7.50
N THR A 57 -14.16 -2.23 6.85
CA THR A 57 -13.80 -1.97 5.44
C THR A 57 -14.93 -2.19 4.45
N ASP A 58 -15.97 -2.96 4.80
CA ASP A 58 -17.18 -3.15 3.99
C ASP A 58 -18.25 -2.06 4.19
N ARG A 59 -18.14 -1.27 5.26
CA ARG A 59 -19.08 -0.17 5.61
C ARG A 59 -18.35 1.11 6.07
N PRO A 60 -17.46 1.69 5.25
CA PRO A 60 -16.75 2.92 5.60
C PRO A 60 -17.66 4.16 5.71
N ASP A 61 -18.89 4.07 5.22
CA ASP A 61 -19.94 5.09 5.38
C ASP A 61 -20.54 5.12 6.80
N ARG A 62 -20.22 4.13 7.65
CA ARG A 62 -20.67 4.00 9.04
C ARG A 62 -19.47 3.92 9.98
N LEU A 63 -19.19 5.03 10.66
CA LEU A 63 -18.12 5.09 11.66
C LEU A 63 -18.65 4.61 13.01
N ASP A 64 -17.96 3.66 13.66
CA ASP A 64 -18.40 3.13 14.96
C ASP A 64 -18.13 4.15 16.08
N TRP A 65 -17.04 4.92 15.94
CA TRP A 65 -16.77 6.09 16.76
C TRP A 65 -15.91 7.10 15.99
N VAL A 66 -15.96 8.35 16.46
CA VAL A 66 -15.09 9.45 16.04
C VAL A 66 -14.61 10.16 17.31
N GLN A 67 -13.30 10.32 17.45
CA GLN A 67 -12.69 10.89 18.65
C GLN A 67 -11.62 11.92 18.28
N VAL A 68 -11.47 12.93 19.13
CA VAL A 68 -10.38 13.90 19.04
C VAL A 68 -9.06 13.21 19.42
N ILE A 69 -8.02 13.48 18.64
CA ILE A 69 -6.67 13.02 18.94
C ILE A 69 -6.06 13.94 20.01
N THR A 70 -5.62 13.35 21.12
CA THR A 70 -5.02 14.09 22.25
C THR A 70 -3.63 13.53 22.60
N GLY A 71 -2.80 14.31 23.28
CA GLY A 71 -1.47 13.86 23.75
C GLY A 71 -0.29 14.16 22.80
N LEU A 72 -0.54 14.92 21.72
CA LEU A 72 0.53 15.42 20.84
C LEU A 72 1.51 16.32 21.60
N SER A 73 2.81 16.20 21.29
CA SER A 73 3.89 16.94 21.95
C SER A 73 4.89 17.48 20.94
N GLY A 74 4.86 18.79 20.73
CA GLY A 74 5.63 19.51 19.71
C GLY A 74 4.97 19.54 18.33
N ASP A 75 4.22 18.48 18.00
CA ASP A 75 3.30 18.40 16.87
C ASP A 75 1.89 18.87 17.29
N THR A 76 1.05 19.26 16.33
CA THR A 76 -0.34 19.70 16.54
C THR A 76 -1.37 18.88 15.75
N LYS A 77 -0.93 18.07 14.78
CA LYS A 77 -1.76 17.08 14.09
C LYS A 77 -0.96 15.83 13.69
N LEU A 78 -1.67 14.73 13.43
CA LEU A 78 -1.13 13.56 12.75
C LEU A 78 -1.29 13.66 11.23
N LEU A 79 -0.32 13.13 10.48
CA LEU A 79 -0.32 13.08 9.01
C LEU A 79 -0.69 11.69 8.48
N ALA A 80 -0.31 10.63 9.19
CA ALA A 80 -0.59 9.25 8.80
C ALA A 80 -0.53 8.30 10.00
N ILE A 81 -1.10 7.09 9.83
CA ILE A 81 -1.11 6.01 10.83
C ILE A 81 -0.83 4.65 10.17
N ASP A 82 -0.25 3.71 10.93
CA ASP A 82 -0.07 2.30 10.53
C ASP A 82 0.23 1.40 11.76
N HIS A 83 0.09 0.08 11.64
CA HIS A 83 0.44 -0.92 12.65
C HIS A 83 1.84 -1.49 12.45
N ARG A 84 2.63 -1.54 13.53
CA ARG A 84 3.92 -2.23 13.51
C ARG A 84 3.75 -3.71 13.84
N VAL A 85 4.04 -4.59 12.89
CA VAL A 85 3.85 -6.05 13.03
C VAL A 85 4.65 -6.65 14.19
N GLN A 86 5.82 -6.11 14.52
CA GLN A 86 6.71 -6.65 15.56
C GLN A 86 6.15 -6.54 16.99
N ASN A 87 5.23 -5.61 17.23
CA ASN A 87 4.63 -5.44 18.56
C ASN A 87 3.10 -5.25 18.55
N GLY A 88 2.48 -5.21 17.37
CA GLY A 88 1.04 -5.06 17.19
C GLY A 88 0.49 -3.69 17.57
N LEU A 89 1.35 -2.71 17.88
CA LEU A 89 0.91 -1.37 18.24
C LEU A 89 0.64 -0.54 16.99
N MET A 90 -0.35 0.35 17.09
CA MET A 90 -0.57 1.39 16.09
C MET A 90 0.33 2.58 16.37
N TYR A 91 0.88 3.13 15.30
CA TYR A 91 1.73 4.31 15.30
C TYR A 91 1.15 5.41 14.42
N GLY A 92 1.58 6.63 14.68
CA GLY A 92 1.27 7.78 13.82
C GLY A 92 2.47 8.71 13.63
N LEU A 93 2.46 9.41 12.50
CA LEU A 93 3.40 10.46 12.14
C LEU A 93 2.81 11.83 12.47
N GLY A 94 3.49 12.63 13.28
CA GLY A 94 3.18 14.05 13.49
C GLY A 94 3.78 14.94 12.41
N GLU A 95 3.18 16.11 12.19
CA GLU A 95 3.57 17.04 11.12
C GLU A 95 4.98 17.63 11.21
N LYS A 96 5.63 17.55 12.38
CA LYS A 96 7.03 17.94 12.61
C LYS A 96 7.93 16.72 12.78
N GLY A 97 7.48 15.54 12.35
CA GLY A 97 8.23 14.29 12.37
C GLY A 97 8.23 13.58 13.72
N GLY A 98 7.33 13.93 14.65
CA GLY A 98 7.14 13.11 15.84
C GLY A 98 6.56 11.74 15.50
N ILE A 99 7.08 10.67 16.10
CA ILE A 99 6.51 9.33 15.96
C ILE A 99 5.78 9.00 17.25
N TYR A 100 4.53 8.60 17.14
CA TYR A 100 3.63 8.38 18.26
C TYR A 100 3.15 6.94 18.29
N THR A 101 2.98 6.36 19.47
CA THR A 101 2.08 5.21 19.66
C THR A 101 0.66 5.71 19.92
N ILE A 102 -0.34 4.97 19.47
CA ILE A 102 -1.76 5.36 19.58
C ILE A 102 -2.52 4.33 20.41
N LYS A 103 -3.28 4.79 21.40
CA LYS A 103 -4.29 4.00 22.12
C LYS A 103 -5.68 4.49 21.73
N THR A 104 -6.60 3.55 21.55
CA THR A 104 -7.94 3.81 21.04
C THR A 104 -9.01 3.11 21.89
N PRO A 105 -10.29 3.52 21.78
CA PRO A 105 -11.39 2.75 22.35
C PRO A 105 -11.44 1.31 21.81
N PRO A 106 -11.73 0.31 22.67
CA PRO A 106 -12.12 0.44 24.08
C PRO A 106 -10.95 0.40 25.09
N GLN A 107 -9.70 0.38 24.64
CA GLN A 107 -8.53 0.31 25.55
C GLN A 107 -8.43 1.57 26.44
N THR A 108 -8.84 2.71 25.89
CA THR A 108 -9.01 4.01 26.55
C THR A 108 -10.36 4.61 26.17
N SER A 109 -10.88 5.58 26.93
CA SER A 109 -12.13 6.29 26.57
C SER A 109 -12.00 7.10 25.29
N ASP A 110 -10.82 7.68 25.08
CA ASP A 110 -10.50 8.61 24.01
C ASP A 110 -9.31 8.10 23.18
N VAL A 111 -9.01 8.79 22.08
CA VAL A 111 -7.79 8.55 21.31
C VAL A 111 -6.64 9.33 21.94
N VAL A 112 -5.67 8.59 22.46
CA VAL A 112 -4.51 9.15 23.17
C VAL A 112 -3.24 8.73 22.44
N VAL A 113 -2.44 9.71 22.05
CA VAL A 113 -1.15 9.50 21.42
C VAL A 113 -0.03 9.81 22.40
N THR A 114 1.08 9.08 22.29
CA THR A 114 2.27 9.32 23.12
C THR A 114 3.48 9.32 22.22
N LYS A 115 4.26 10.41 22.26
CA LYS A 115 5.48 10.53 21.45
C LYS A 115 6.52 9.54 21.95
N VAL A 116 7.01 8.69 21.06
CA VAL A 116 7.99 7.63 21.36
C VAL A 116 9.27 7.78 20.55
N SER A 117 9.25 8.58 19.48
CA SER A 117 10.46 8.92 18.74
C SER A 117 10.30 10.23 17.96
N GLN A 118 11.37 10.63 17.27
CA GLN A 118 11.46 11.83 16.48
C GLN A 118 12.31 11.55 15.24
N LEU A 119 11.80 11.91 14.07
CA LEU A 119 12.59 11.89 12.85
C LEU A 119 13.75 12.89 12.96
N GLN A 120 14.95 12.44 12.60
CA GLN A 120 16.16 13.26 12.60
C GLN A 120 16.30 14.10 11.32
N VAL A 121 15.62 13.67 10.26
CA VAL A 121 15.51 14.39 8.99
C VAL A 121 14.14 15.06 8.96
N PRO A 122 14.06 16.40 8.77
CA PRO A 122 12.78 17.09 8.65
C PRO A 122 11.95 16.56 7.49
N LEU A 123 10.64 16.54 7.67
CA LEU A 123 9.70 16.26 6.59
C LEU A 123 9.71 17.40 5.56
N TYR A 124 9.66 17.04 4.28
CA TYR A 124 9.40 18.00 3.21
C TYR A 124 8.38 17.45 2.22
N GLY A 125 7.44 18.32 1.82
CA GLY A 125 6.22 17.92 1.13
C GLY A 125 4.98 18.27 1.95
N THR A 126 3.80 17.89 1.46
CA THR A 126 2.52 18.15 2.13
C THR A 126 1.73 16.89 2.44
N ASN A 127 1.85 15.84 1.61
CA ASN A 127 1.19 14.55 1.80
C ASN A 127 2.23 13.44 1.86
N PHE A 128 1.96 12.42 2.66
CA PHE A 128 2.98 11.44 3.06
C PHE A 128 2.43 10.02 3.10
N GLY A 129 3.16 9.09 2.49
CA GLY A 129 2.99 7.65 2.74
C GLY A 129 3.75 7.25 4.01
N PHE A 130 3.17 6.36 4.81
CA PHE A 130 3.70 5.92 6.11
C PHE A 130 3.33 4.47 6.33
N ASP A 131 4.32 3.58 6.44
CA ASP A 131 4.06 2.15 6.61
C ASP A 131 5.26 1.39 7.18
N PHE A 132 5.01 0.38 8.03
CA PHE A 132 6.05 -0.48 8.58
C PHE A 132 6.37 -1.64 7.65
N ASN A 133 7.64 -1.79 7.29
CA ASN A 133 8.10 -3.01 6.64
C ASN A 133 8.19 -4.16 7.67
N PRO A 134 7.36 -5.21 7.57
CA PRO A 134 7.36 -6.29 8.56
C PRO A 134 8.63 -7.15 8.53
N ALA A 135 9.28 -7.29 7.38
CA ALA A 135 10.53 -8.05 7.26
C ALA A 135 11.75 -7.26 7.78
N ALA A 136 11.79 -5.95 7.53
CA ALA A 136 12.92 -5.12 7.93
C ALA A 136 12.80 -4.53 9.35
N ASP A 137 11.59 -4.52 9.92
CA ASP A 137 11.25 -3.78 11.15
C ASP A 137 11.67 -2.31 11.04
N ARG A 138 11.29 -1.67 9.93
CA ARG A 138 11.61 -0.27 9.65
C ARG A 138 10.37 0.45 9.18
N LEU A 139 10.15 1.63 9.73
CA LEU A 139 9.13 2.56 9.25
C LEU A 139 9.63 3.23 7.98
N ARG A 140 8.82 3.21 6.92
CA ARG A 140 9.02 4.02 5.71
C ARG A 140 8.17 5.27 5.81
N VAL A 141 8.75 6.41 5.45
CA VAL A 141 8.00 7.65 5.20
C VAL A 141 8.39 8.16 3.83
N VAL A 142 7.42 8.34 2.94
CA VAL A 142 7.61 8.97 1.63
C VAL A 142 6.76 10.23 1.51
N SER A 143 7.06 11.10 0.55
CA SER A 143 6.25 12.29 0.34
C SER A 143 5.98 12.61 -1.13
N ASP A 144 4.96 13.45 -1.33
CA ASP A 144 4.63 14.10 -2.59
C ASP A 144 5.77 14.95 -3.18
N ASN A 145 6.82 15.22 -2.40
CA ASN A 145 8.02 15.92 -2.84
C ASN A 145 9.23 14.98 -2.96
N GLY A 146 8.98 13.68 -3.15
CA GLY A 146 10.00 12.67 -3.48
C GLY A 146 10.86 12.22 -2.31
N GLN A 147 10.50 12.61 -1.08
CA GLN A 147 11.22 12.18 0.12
C GLN A 147 11.12 10.66 0.28
N ASN A 148 12.19 10.04 0.79
CA ASN A 148 12.24 8.60 1.01
C ASN A 148 12.99 8.29 2.31
N LEU A 149 12.33 8.42 3.45
CA LEU A 149 12.92 8.16 4.77
C LEU A 149 12.70 6.73 5.22
N ARG A 150 13.70 6.19 5.90
CA ARG A 150 13.60 4.95 6.66
C ARG A 150 13.99 5.22 8.10
N HIS A 151 13.08 4.93 9.02
CA HIS A 151 13.27 5.15 10.45
C HIS A 151 13.32 3.83 11.22
N ASN A 152 14.25 3.74 12.16
CA ASN A 152 14.43 2.59 13.02
C ASN A 152 13.97 2.94 14.45
N LEU A 153 12.89 2.31 14.89
CA LEU A 153 12.32 2.53 16.22
C LEU A 153 13.19 1.96 17.34
N ASN A 154 14.08 1.01 17.05
CA ASN A 154 14.88 0.33 18.07
C ASN A 154 16.09 1.17 18.52
N ASP A 155 16.62 2.04 17.65
CA ASP A 155 17.76 2.93 17.95
C ASP A 155 17.44 4.41 17.71
N HIS A 156 16.21 4.72 17.31
CA HIS A 156 15.70 6.06 17.03
C HIS A 156 16.47 6.82 15.94
N THR A 157 17.04 6.09 14.97
CA THR A 157 17.77 6.68 13.84
C THR A 157 16.89 6.86 12.60
N THR A 158 17.12 7.93 11.85
CA THR A 158 16.45 8.19 10.56
C THR A 158 17.49 8.28 9.46
N VAL A 159 17.29 7.53 8.38
CA VAL A 159 18.09 7.61 7.17
C VAL A 159 17.21 8.16 6.07
N GLU A 160 17.71 9.17 5.36
CA GLU A 160 17.16 9.56 4.06
C GLU A 160 17.82 8.69 2.99
N ASP A 161 17.03 7.76 2.43
CA ASP A 161 17.46 6.90 1.34
C ASP A 161 17.40 7.68 0.00
N THR A 162 17.68 7.02 -1.12
CA THR A 162 17.64 7.68 -2.43
C THR A 162 16.26 8.27 -2.71
N THR A 163 16.24 9.53 -3.18
CA THR A 163 15.02 10.26 -3.57
C THR A 163 14.18 9.45 -4.54
N LEU A 164 12.85 9.55 -4.41
CA LEU A 164 11.94 8.85 -5.30
C LEU A 164 12.12 9.28 -6.75
N THR A 165 12.17 8.32 -7.68
CA THR A 165 12.30 8.57 -9.13
C THR A 165 11.46 7.55 -9.90
N THR A 166 10.86 7.96 -11.02
CA THR A 166 10.07 7.09 -11.91
C THR A 166 10.73 7.08 -13.29
N PRO A 167 11.80 6.29 -13.50
CA PRO A 167 12.44 6.19 -14.81
C PRO A 167 11.43 5.81 -15.91
N PRO A 168 11.60 6.33 -17.13
CA PRO A 168 12.74 7.11 -17.60
C PRO A 168 12.66 8.62 -17.29
N LEU A 169 11.67 9.08 -16.51
CA LEU A 169 11.55 10.49 -16.16
C LEU A 169 12.79 10.98 -15.39
N THR A 170 13.23 12.20 -15.69
CA THR A 170 14.38 12.81 -15.04
C THR A 170 13.95 13.60 -13.81
N GLY A 171 14.71 13.47 -12.74
CA GLY A 171 14.48 14.19 -11.48
C GLY A 171 13.52 13.45 -10.52
N PRO A 172 13.23 14.08 -9.36
CA PRO A 172 12.40 13.46 -8.33
C PRO A 172 10.97 13.25 -8.80
N THR A 173 10.40 12.08 -8.48
CA THR A 173 8.96 11.87 -8.60
C THR A 173 8.23 12.80 -7.63
N ARG A 174 7.19 13.44 -8.13
CA ARG A 174 6.25 14.23 -7.34
C ARG A 174 4.93 13.46 -7.24
N GLY A 175 4.24 13.56 -6.11
CA GLY A 175 2.90 13.01 -5.96
C GLY A 175 2.77 11.63 -5.32
N VAL A 176 3.84 11.01 -4.81
CA VAL A 176 3.70 9.75 -4.05
C VAL A 176 3.20 10.07 -2.64
N THR A 177 1.89 9.94 -2.42
CA THR A 177 1.21 10.51 -1.24
C THR A 177 0.68 9.46 -0.27
N ALA A 178 0.67 8.18 -0.69
CA ALA A 178 0.32 7.05 0.15
C ALA A 178 1.28 5.88 -0.08
N SER A 179 1.43 4.99 0.89
CA SER A 179 2.25 3.79 0.78
C SER A 179 1.75 2.66 1.67
N GLY A 180 1.97 1.41 1.27
CA GLY A 180 1.66 0.21 2.06
C GLY A 180 2.54 -0.97 1.68
N TYR A 181 3.07 -1.70 2.67
CA TYR A 181 3.82 -2.93 2.47
C TYR A 181 2.90 -4.15 2.43
N THR A 182 3.21 -5.10 1.55
CA THR A 182 2.59 -6.43 1.58
C THR A 182 3.17 -7.30 2.69
N ASN A 183 2.45 -8.38 3.01
CA ASN A 183 2.91 -9.51 3.82
C ASN A 183 3.23 -9.14 5.27
N ASN A 184 2.21 -8.68 5.99
CA ASN A 184 2.24 -8.36 7.42
C ASN A 184 2.36 -9.63 8.29
N ASP A 185 3.48 -10.34 8.13
CA ASP A 185 3.90 -11.51 8.89
C ASP A 185 5.38 -11.41 9.30
N LEU A 186 5.82 -12.31 10.19
CA LEU A 186 7.20 -12.36 10.68
C LEU A 186 7.98 -13.56 10.11
N VAL A 187 7.51 -14.13 9.00
CA VAL A 187 8.17 -15.27 8.34
C VAL A 187 9.22 -14.74 7.38
N ALA A 188 10.49 -14.89 7.76
CA ALA A 188 11.64 -14.31 7.03
C ALA A 188 11.69 -14.65 5.53
N ALA A 189 11.12 -15.77 5.10
CA ALA A 189 11.10 -16.22 3.71
C ALA A 189 9.96 -15.59 2.85
N THR A 190 9.01 -14.86 3.44
CA THR A 190 7.89 -14.28 2.68
C THR A 190 8.30 -13.06 1.86
N GLY A 191 9.19 -12.22 2.40
CA GLY A 191 9.60 -10.95 1.78
C GLY A 191 8.46 -9.91 1.76
N THR A 192 8.75 -8.70 1.29
CA THR A 192 7.79 -7.59 1.25
C THR A 192 7.93 -6.80 -0.04
N LEU A 193 6.83 -6.21 -0.51
CA LEU A 193 6.78 -5.25 -1.60
C LEU A 193 6.15 -3.97 -1.08
N LEU A 194 6.71 -2.82 -1.46
CA LEU A 194 6.16 -1.51 -1.11
C LEU A 194 5.37 -0.95 -2.29
N TYR A 195 4.07 -0.79 -2.11
CA TYR A 195 3.23 -0.08 -3.05
C TYR A 195 3.04 1.37 -2.60
N GLY A 196 2.79 2.25 -3.56
CA GLY A 196 2.41 3.62 -3.30
C GLY A 196 1.37 4.13 -4.29
N ILE A 197 0.74 5.25 -3.95
CA ILE A 197 -0.18 5.95 -4.84
C ILE A 197 0.50 7.24 -5.29
N ASP A 198 0.72 7.37 -6.58
CA ASP A 198 1.14 8.61 -7.21
C ASP A 198 -0.11 9.36 -7.69
N THR A 199 -0.54 10.37 -6.94
CA THR A 199 -1.72 11.20 -7.27
C THR A 199 -1.40 12.31 -8.27
N THR A 200 -0.14 12.48 -8.69
CA THR A 200 0.19 13.40 -9.79
C THR A 200 0.07 12.71 -11.13
N THR A 201 0.37 11.41 -11.19
CA THR A 201 0.25 10.60 -12.41
C THR A 201 -0.95 9.65 -12.41
N ASP A 202 -1.75 9.66 -11.34
CA ASP A 202 -2.91 8.79 -11.12
C ASP A 202 -2.60 7.31 -11.31
N ASN A 203 -1.52 6.85 -10.66
CA ASN A 203 -1.05 5.47 -10.77
C ASN A 203 -0.81 4.82 -9.41
N LEU A 204 -1.09 3.53 -9.34
CA LEU A 204 -0.43 2.65 -8.39
C LEU A 204 1.02 2.43 -8.85
N VAL A 205 1.97 2.63 -7.93
CA VAL A 205 3.41 2.45 -8.18
C VAL A 205 3.99 1.42 -7.23
N LEU A 206 5.04 0.73 -7.67
CA LEU A 206 5.80 -0.25 -6.91
C LEU A 206 7.22 0.28 -6.67
N GLN A 207 7.67 0.24 -5.41
CA GLN A 207 9.01 0.65 -4.99
C GLN A 207 9.80 -0.58 -4.50
N ALA A 208 10.55 -1.21 -5.41
CA ALA A 208 11.28 -2.43 -5.09
C ALA A 208 12.67 -2.45 -5.77
N PRO A 209 13.78 -2.44 -5.00
CA PRO A 209 13.87 -2.29 -3.53
C PRO A 209 13.51 -0.89 -3.03
N ALA A 210 12.90 -0.79 -1.84
CA ALA A 210 12.46 0.49 -1.26
C ALA A 210 13.60 1.51 -1.10
N ASN A 211 14.77 1.09 -0.61
CA ASN A 211 15.88 2.04 -0.36
C ASN A 211 16.44 2.68 -1.65
N ASN A 212 16.20 2.09 -2.83
CA ASN A 212 16.69 2.64 -4.10
C ASN A 212 15.85 3.83 -4.59
N GLY A 213 14.65 4.05 -4.04
CA GLY A 213 13.75 5.11 -4.45
C GLY A 213 13.17 4.98 -5.86
N THR A 214 13.59 3.99 -6.64
CA THR A 214 13.08 3.78 -8.00
C THR A 214 11.67 3.19 -7.95
N LEU A 215 10.77 3.82 -8.69
CA LEU A 215 9.37 3.45 -8.83
C LEU A 215 9.11 2.84 -10.20
N SER A 216 8.34 1.77 -10.22
CA SER A 216 7.75 1.18 -11.43
C SER A 216 6.25 1.40 -11.41
N THR A 217 5.68 1.91 -12.49
CA THR A 217 4.22 2.03 -12.63
C THR A 217 3.60 0.63 -12.70
N VAL A 218 2.60 0.37 -11.86
CA VAL A 218 1.81 -0.86 -11.87
C VAL A 218 0.61 -0.69 -12.80
N GLY A 219 -0.16 0.39 -12.61
CA GLY A 219 -1.26 0.74 -13.49
C GLY A 219 -2.06 1.93 -12.99
N SER A 220 -2.96 2.41 -13.84
CA SER A 220 -3.71 3.64 -13.62
C SER A 220 -4.87 3.44 -12.64
N LEU A 221 -5.16 4.48 -11.84
CA LEU A 221 -6.35 4.58 -11.00
C LEU A 221 -7.63 4.79 -11.83
N GLY A 222 -7.50 5.25 -13.08
CA GLY A 222 -8.64 5.50 -13.98
C GLY A 222 -9.37 6.82 -13.75
N PHE A 223 -8.93 7.65 -12.80
CA PHE A 223 -9.45 8.98 -12.53
C PHE A 223 -8.39 9.89 -11.89
N ASP A 224 -8.61 11.21 -11.97
CA ASP A 224 -7.80 12.23 -11.31
C ASP A 224 -8.06 12.23 -9.80
N ALA A 225 -7.08 11.73 -9.03
CA ALA A 225 -7.14 11.67 -7.58
C ALA A 225 -6.59 12.97 -6.97
N GLN A 226 -7.32 13.55 -6.02
CA GLN A 226 -6.81 14.68 -5.26
C GLN A 226 -5.54 14.30 -4.46
N PRO A 227 -4.71 15.29 -4.07
CA PRO A 227 -3.36 15.03 -3.56
C PRO A 227 -3.26 14.20 -2.28
N ASN A 228 -4.30 14.15 -1.45
CA ASN A 228 -4.24 13.45 -0.17
C ASN A 228 -4.92 12.08 -0.29
N ALA A 229 -4.12 11.03 -0.14
CA ALA A 229 -4.53 9.64 -0.27
C ALA A 229 -4.00 8.80 0.90
N GLY A 230 -4.68 7.69 1.16
CA GLY A 230 -4.24 6.67 2.10
C GLY A 230 -4.17 5.32 1.41
N LEU A 231 -3.27 4.45 1.85
CA LEU A 231 -3.11 3.09 1.35
C LEU A 231 -2.71 2.22 2.53
N ASP A 232 -3.35 1.07 2.67
CA ASP A 232 -2.90 0.01 3.57
C ASP A 232 -3.22 -1.37 2.97
N ILE A 233 -2.41 -2.37 3.31
CA ILE A 233 -2.47 -3.72 2.76
C ILE A 233 -2.61 -4.74 3.88
N PHE A 234 -3.82 -5.26 4.03
CA PHE A 234 -4.12 -6.34 4.96
C PHE A 234 -3.57 -7.69 4.46
N SER A 235 -3.12 -8.55 5.38
CA SER A 235 -2.58 -9.87 5.08
C SER A 235 -3.40 -10.98 5.74
N TYR A 236 -3.88 -11.94 4.95
CA TYR A 236 -4.53 -13.14 5.45
C TYR A 236 -3.47 -14.19 5.81
N LEU A 237 -3.40 -14.51 7.10
CA LEU A 237 -2.39 -15.43 7.61
C LEU A 237 -2.94 -16.86 7.80
N THR A 238 -2.15 -17.85 7.44
CA THR A 238 -2.34 -19.25 7.85
C THR A 238 -1.07 -19.72 8.53
N ASN A 239 -1.16 -20.20 9.78
CA ASN A 239 -0.01 -20.59 10.60
C ASN A 239 1.07 -19.48 10.69
N GLY A 240 0.62 -18.22 10.81
CA GLY A 240 1.50 -17.05 10.92
C GLY A 240 2.20 -16.63 9.63
N LYS A 241 1.89 -17.24 8.47
CA LYS A 241 2.43 -16.87 7.17
C LYS A 241 1.34 -16.27 6.27
N THR A 242 1.67 -15.21 5.54
CA THR A 242 0.77 -14.60 4.55
C THR A 242 0.45 -15.58 3.42
N THR A 243 -0.83 -15.71 3.12
CA THR A 243 -1.36 -16.57 2.05
C THR A 243 -2.03 -15.76 0.94
N SER A 244 -2.58 -14.60 1.28
CA SER A 244 -3.14 -13.63 0.35
C SER A 244 -3.19 -12.26 1.02
N VAL A 245 -3.42 -11.21 0.23
CA VAL A 245 -3.50 -9.82 0.70
C VAL A 245 -4.75 -9.14 0.17
N ALA A 246 -5.22 -8.09 0.86
CA ALA A 246 -6.24 -7.18 0.39
C ALA A 246 -5.78 -5.74 0.60
N ALA A 247 -5.73 -4.94 -0.47
CA ALA A 247 -5.31 -3.54 -0.40
C ALA A 247 -6.52 -2.61 -0.38
N PHE A 248 -6.45 -1.59 0.47
CA PHE A 248 -7.47 -0.56 0.60
C PHE A 248 -6.85 0.81 0.44
N ALA A 249 -7.50 1.66 -0.34
CA ALA A 249 -7.07 3.04 -0.53
C ALA A 249 -8.19 4.02 -0.19
N SER A 250 -7.85 5.07 0.55
CA SER A 250 -8.71 6.25 0.66
C SER A 250 -8.33 7.22 -0.46
N LEU A 251 -9.24 7.43 -1.40
CA LEU A 251 -9.02 8.27 -2.58
C LEU A 251 -10.17 9.27 -2.72
N THR A 252 -9.83 10.49 -3.11
CA THR A 252 -10.83 11.53 -3.38
C THR A 252 -10.79 11.88 -4.87
N PRO A 253 -11.78 11.45 -5.67
CA PRO A 253 -11.85 11.87 -7.07
C PRO A 253 -11.95 13.39 -7.21
N TYR A 254 -11.44 13.93 -8.32
CA TYR A 254 -11.56 15.36 -8.62
C TYR A 254 -13.01 15.86 -8.48
N GLY A 255 -13.18 17.00 -7.81
CA GLY A 255 -14.50 17.58 -7.52
C GLY A 255 -15.28 16.92 -6.37
N ALA A 256 -14.83 15.79 -5.82
CA ALA A 256 -15.43 15.23 -4.60
C ALA A 256 -14.99 16.01 -3.35
N SER A 257 -15.88 16.10 -2.36
CA SER A 257 -15.65 16.81 -1.10
C SER A 257 -15.22 15.92 0.06
N THR A 258 -15.37 14.60 -0.08
CA THR A 258 -14.92 13.63 0.92
C THR A 258 -14.38 12.38 0.21
N PRO A 259 -13.40 11.69 0.80
CA PRO A 259 -12.79 10.50 0.23
C PRO A 259 -13.76 9.32 0.15
N THR A 260 -13.46 8.39 -0.74
CA THR A 260 -14.10 7.08 -0.86
C THR A 260 -13.07 6.01 -0.53
N LEU A 261 -13.48 4.97 0.20
CA LEU A 261 -12.63 3.80 0.36
C LEU A 261 -12.77 2.92 -0.88
N TYR A 262 -11.66 2.47 -1.42
CA TYR A 262 -11.56 1.55 -2.55
C TYR A 262 -10.83 0.29 -2.13
N SER A 263 -11.23 -0.86 -2.67
CA SER A 263 -10.30 -1.99 -2.77
C SER A 263 -9.41 -1.79 -3.99
N VAL A 264 -8.12 -2.04 -3.88
CA VAL A 264 -7.16 -1.84 -4.99
C VAL A 264 -6.60 -3.17 -5.46
N ASN A 265 -6.62 -3.40 -6.77
CA ASN A 265 -5.93 -4.53 -7.37
C ASN A 265 -4.43 -4.23 -7.49
N LEU A 266 -3.60 -4.90 -6.70
CA LEU A 266 -2.15 -4.69 -6.68
C LEU A 266 -1.39 -5.18 -7.93
N VAL A 267 -2.08 -5.86 -8.85
CA VAL A 267 -1.52 -6.32 -10.13
C VAL A 267 -1.83 -5.32 -11.25
N THR A 268 -3.04 -4.74 -11.26
CA THR A 268 -3.49 -3.85 -12.33
C THR A 268 -3.50 -2.37 -11.96
N GLY A 269 -3.41 -2.04 -10.66
CA GLY A 269 -3.59 -0.69 -10.15
C GLY A 269 -5.06 -0.23 -10.04
N GLU A 270 -6.01 -1.03 -10.54
CA GLU A 270 -7.40 -0.63 -10.66
C GLU A 270 -8.11 -0.58 -9.29
N PRO A 271 -8.69 0.58 -8.91
CA PRO A 271 -9.48 0.71 -7.69
C PRO A 271 -10.95 0.37 -7.96
N THR A 272 -11.58 -0.39 -7.06
CA THR A 272 -13.03 -0.64 -7.05
C THR A 272 -13.66 0.08 -5.86
N PRO A 273 -14.64 0.98 -6.07
CA PRO A 273 -15.24 1.75 -4.98
C PRO A 273 -16.01 0.85 -4.03
N ILE A 274 -15.83 1.05 -2.72
CA ILE A 274 -16.61 0.38 -1.68
C ILE A 274 -17.74 1.29 -1.22
N ALA A 275 -17.40 2.36 -0.49
CA ALA A 275 -18.34 3.41 -0.12
C ALA A 275 -17.62 4.70 0.30
N ARG A 276 -18.35 5.81 0.23
CA ARG A 276 -17.86 7.15 0.54
C ARG A 276 -17.83 7.39 2.05
N PHE A 277 -16.75 7.95 2.56
CA PHE A 277 -16.66 8.32 3.97
C PHE A 277 -17.58 9.51 4.30
N PRO A 278 -18.19 9.53 5.50
CA PRO A 278 -18.96 10.68 5.97
C PRO A 278 -18.06 11.84 6.44
N LEU A 279 -16.75 11.59 6.60
CA LEU A 279 -15.72 12.57 6.99
C LEU A 279 -14.57 12.57 5.97
N ASN A 280 -13.70 13.58 6.06
CA ASN A 280 -12.50 13.68 5.22
C ASN A 280 -11.38 12.72 5.70
N ILE A 281 -11.61 11.41 5.68
CA ILE A 281 -10.63 10.39 6.13
C ILE A 281 -9.55 10.18 5.08
N THR A 282 -8.33 10.64 5.31
CA THR A 282 -7.27 10.62 4.28
C THR A 282 -6.15 9.62 4.52
N SER A 283 -5.93 9.18 5.77
CA SER A 283 -5.03 8.06 6.08
C SER A 283 -5.85 6.94 6.72
N VAL A 284 -5.52 5.70 6.38
CA VAL A 284 -6.23 4.48 6.82
C VAL A 284 -5.22 3.44 7.29
N ALA A 285 -5.61 2.67 8.31
CA ALA A 285 -4.86 1.51 8.79
C ALA A 285 -5.84 0.41 9.25
N VAL A 286 -5.78 -0.76 8.61
CA VAL A 286 -6.50 -1.97 8.94
C VAL A 286 -5.78 -2.68 10.09
N THR A 287 -6.52 -3.28 11.03
CA THR A 287 -5.88 -4.06 12.10
C THR A 287 -5.18 -5.28 11.53
N LEU A 288 -4.06 -5.67 12.13
CA LEU A 288 -3.29 -6.85 11.70
C LEU A 288 -4.10 -8.15 11.73
N THR A 289 -5.17 -8.21 12.53
CA THR A 289 -6.04 -9.40 12.65
C THR A 289 -7.37 -9.26 11.92
N GLY A 290 -7.71 -8.06 11.44
CA GLY A 290 -9.01 -7.75 10.83
C GLY A 290 -10.18 -7.63 11.80
N SER A 291 -9.93 -7.75 13.12
CA SER A 291 -10.95 -7.68 14.19
C SER A 291 -10.75 -6.46 15.09
#